data_AF-A0A661KNL3-F1
#
_entry.id   AF-A0A661KNL3-F1
#
_cell.length_a   1.000
_cell.length_b   1.000
_cell.length_c   1.000
_cell.angle_alpha   90.00
_cell.angle_beta   90.00
_cell.angle_gamma   90.00
#
_symmetry.space_group_name_H-M   'P 1'
#
loop_
_entity.id
_entity.type
_entity.pdbx_description
1 polymer ?
#
loop_
_entity_poly.entity_id
_entity_poly.type
_entity_poly.pdbx_seq_one_letter_code
_entity_poly.pdbx_strand_id
1 'polypeptide(L)'
;AIKIDSKGPVFFRQERVGKNGKIFKIWKFRTMVMGAVSQGLGFNVARDDPRITRVGKFLRRWGLDELPQLINVLKGEMSIVGPRPTLKYQVDRYDAFQRQRLLMKPGITGWALIHGRNLLSWEERIKYDVWYVEHWSLGLDLWIILKTLWIVLVTKEGVYGKDGINDDFTGPIPKQLRETKEEKQWLKWLRRS
;
A
#
# COMPACT_ATOMS: atom_id res chain seq x y z
N ALA A 1 -14.63 -20.63 3.44
CA ALA A 1 -15.07 -19.32 4.00
C ALA A 1 -15.46 -18.30 2.92
N ILE A 2 -14.54 -17.76 2.11
CA ILE A 2 -14.84 -16.66 1.16
C ILE A 2 -15.99 -16.98 0.17
N LYS A 3 -16.00 -18.17 -0.44
CA LYS A 3 -17.06 -18.60 -1.38
C LYS A 3 -18.43 -18.76 -0.72
N ILE A 4 -18.44 -19.04 0.59
CA ILE A 4 -19.67 -19.24 1.37
C ILE A 4 -20.26 -17.88 1.74
N ASP A 5 -19.40 -16.93 2.11
CA ASP A 5 -19.80 -15.57 2.52
C ASP A 5 -20.20 -14.67 1.33
N SER A 6 -19.67 -14.94 0.13
CA SER A 6 -20.11 -14.27 -1.11
C SER A 6 -19.78 -15.09 -2.35
N LYS A 7 -20.71 -15.14 -3.32
CA LYS A 7 -20.53 -15.86 -4.60
C LYS A 7 -19.39 -15.26 -5.44
N GLY A 8 -18.71 -16.10 -6.21
CA GLY A 8 -17.65 -15.72 -7.18
C GLY A 8 -16.23 -16.21 -6.84
N PRO A 9 -15.18 -15.75 -7.56
CA PRO A 9 -13.79 -16.18 -7.38
C PRO A 9 -13.18 -15.88 -6.00
N VAL A 10 -12.34 -16.77 -5.48
CA VAL A 10 -11.63 -16.58 -4.21
C VAL A 10 -10.59 -15.47 -4.28
N PHE A 11 -9.92 -15.37 -5.42
CA PHE A 11 -8.87 -14.40 -5.65
C PHE A 11 -9.41 -13.15 -6.34
N PHE A 12 -8.92 -12.01 -5.88
CA PHE A 12 -9.03 -10.73 -6.56
C PHE A 12 -7.72 -10.45 -7.30
N ARG A 13 -7.85 -10.01 -8.55
CA ARG A 13 -6.71 -9.61 -9.39
C ARG A 13 -6.95 -8.22 -9.93
N GLN A 14 -5.93 -7.37 -9.85
CA GLN A 14 -5.97 -6.01 -10.38
C GLN A 14 -4.61 -5.63 -10.92
N GLU A 15 -4.60 -4.87 -12.00
CA GLU A 15 -3.37 -4.37 -12.59
C GLU A 15 -2.67 -3.38 -11.65
N ARG A 16 -1.35 -3.52 -11.60
CA ARG A 16 -0.43 -2.69 -10.84
C ARG A 16 0.79 -2.40 -11.69
N VAL A 17 1.43 -1.30 -11.37
CA VAL A 17 2.69 -0.91 -11.98
C VAL A 17 3.82 -1.29 -11.04
N GLY A 18 4.80 -2.03 -11.57
CA GLY A 18 6.00 -2.46 -10.87
C GLY A 18 7.24 -1.71 -11.32
N LYS A 19 8.41 -2.32 -11.07
CA LYS A 19 9.71 -1.75 -11.41
C LYS A 19 9.76 -1.35 -12.89
N ASN A 20 10.32 -0.17 -13.15
CA ASN A 20 10.48 0.43 -14.48
C ASN A 20 9.15 0.56 -15.27
N GLY A 21 8.03 0.67 -14.57
CA GLY A 21 6.72 0.83 -15.21
C GLY A 21 6.08 -0.48 -15.70
N LYS A 22 6.69 -1.64 -15.43
CA LYS A 22 6.17 -2.94 -15.90
C LYS A 22 4.82 -3.26 -15.24
N ILE A 23 3.80 -3.51 -16.05
CA ILE A 23 2.47 -3.87 -15.56
C ILE A 23 2.46 -5.35 -15.11
N PHE A 24 1.82 -5.63 -13.98
CA PHE A 24 1.55 -6.98 -13.49
C PHE A 24 0.19 -7.04 -12.80
N LYS A 25 -0.33 -8.25 -12.57
CA LYS A 25 -1.59 -8.47 -11.85
C LYS A 25 -1.31 -8.95 -10.43
N ILE A 26 -1.71 -8.15 -9.44
CA ILE A 26 -1.56 -8.50 -8.03
C ILE A 26 -2.48 -9.68 -7.67
N TRP A 27 -2.03 -10.52 -6.73
CA TRP A 27 -2.83 -11.58 -6.13
C TRP A 27 -3.30 -11.14 -4.75
N LYS A 28 -4.61 -11.16 -4.51
CA LYS A 28 -5.20 -10.95 -3.17
C LYS A 28 -6.35 -11.91 -2.94
N PHE A 29 -6.68 -12.17 -1.68
CA PHE A 29 -8.00 -12.74 -1.39
C PHE A 29 -9.08 -11.69 -1.64
N ARG A 30 -10.21 -12.12 -2.18
CA ARG A 30 -11.36 -11.24 -2.34
C ARG A 30 -11.95 -10.95 -0.96
N THR A 31 -11.96 -9.67 -0.59
CA THR A 31 -12.55 -9.20 0.68
C THR A 31 -13.87 -8.47 0.49
N MET A 32 -14.21 -8.09 -0.74
CA MET A 32 -15.43 -7.35 -1.08
C MET A 32 -16.35 -8.19 -1.98
N VAL A 33 -17.63 -7.84 -2.02
CA VAL A 33 -18.61 -8.45 -2.93
C VAL A 33 -18.21 -8.23 -4.41
N MET A 34 -18.70 -9.10 -5.29
CA MET A 34 -18.51 -8.93 -6.73
C MET A 34 -19.12 -7.61 -7.21
N GLY A 35 -18.40 -6.89 -8.08
CA GLY A 35 -18.85 -5.58 -8.56
C GLY A 35 -18.74 -4.45 -7.52
N ALA A 36 -18.04 -4.64 -6.40
CA ALA A 36 -17.91 -3.58 -5.39
C ALA A 36 -17.42 -2.23 -5.96
N VAL A 37 -16.49 -2.25 -6.93
CA VAL A 37 -15.97 -1.02 -7.55
C VAL A 37 -17.07 -0.21 -8.25
N SER A 38 -18.08 -0.87 -8.83
CA SER A 38 -19.20 -0.20 -9.52
C SER A 38 -20.36 0.19 -8.60
N GLN A 39 -20.27 -0.05 -7.29
CA GLN A 39 -21.37 0.15 -6.33
C GLN A 39 -21.17 1.39 -5.42
N GLY A 40 -20.33 2.37 -5.78
CA GLY A 40 -20.17 3.60 -4.99
C GLY A 40 -18.75 4.17 -4.99
N LEU A 41 -18.06 4.13 -3.84
CA LEU A 41 -16.73 4.73 -3.54
C LEU A 41 -15.57 4.31 -4.48
N GLY A 42 -15.83 3.61 -5.58
CA GLY A 42 -14.83 3.17 -6.54
C GLY A 42 -13.79 2.30 -5.86
N PHE A 43 -12.52 2.71 -5.97
CA PHE A 43 -11.37 2.06 -5.35
C PHE A 43 -11.15 2.44 -3.88
N ASN A 44 -11.81 3.48 -3.39
CA ASN A 44 -11.71 3.88 -1.99
C ASN A 44 -12.48 2.90 -1.11
N VAL A 45 -12.05 2.79 0.14
CA VAL A 45 -12.67 1.90 1.11
C VAL A 45 -12.84 2.63 2.43
N ALA A 46 -14.05 2.55 2.97
CA ALA A 46 -14.40 3.03 4.30
C ALA A 46 -14.35 1.90 5.34
N ARG A 47 -14.28 2.27 6.62
CA ARG A 47 -14.29 1.33 7.76
C ARG A 47 -15.55 0.46 7.78
N ASP A 48 -16.70 1.08 7.57
CA ASP A 48 -18.01 0.43 7.59
C ASP A 48 -18.60 0.21 6.19
N ASP A 49 -17.72 0.06 5.20
CA ASP A 49 -18.10 -0.13 3.82
C ASP A 49 -18.97 -1.40 3.65
N PRO A 50 -20.24 -1.26 3.20
CA PRO A 50 -21.18 -2.38 3.11
C PRO A 50 -20.76 -3.40 2.05
N ARG A 51 -19.83 -3.03 1.16
CA ARG A 51 -19.29 -3.90 0.13
C ARG A 51 -18.29 -4.91 0.69
N ILE A 52 -17.81 -4.74 1.93
CA ILE A 52 -16.86 -5.68 2.57
C ILE A 52 -17.63 -6.83 3.23
N THR A 53 -17.28 -8.05 2.81
CA THR A 53 -17.84 -9.31 3.35
C THR A 53 -17.39 -9.55 4.81
N ARG A 54 -18.10 -10.40 5.56
CA ARG A 54 -17.75 -10.70 6.97
C ARG A 54 -16.36 -11.32 7.09
N VAL A 55 -16.07 -12.31 6.24
CA VAL A 55 -14.75 -12.93 6.09
C VAL A 55 -13.74 -11.90 5.60
N GLY A 56 -14.14 -11.01 4.68
CA GLY A 56 -13.31 -9.91 4.21
C GLY A 56 -12.87 -8.95 5.31
N LYS A 57 -13.75 -8.58 6.23
CA LYS A 57 -13.43 -7.75 7.40
C LYS A 57 -12.37 -8.42 8.27
N PHE A 58 -12.49 -9.73 8.50
CA PHE A 58 -11.47 -10.50 9.23
C PHE A 58 -10.13 -10.50 8.49
N LEU A 59 -10.12 -10.86 7.21
CA LEU A 59 -8.88 -10.92 6.42
C LEU A 59 -8.14 -9.58 6.41
N ARG A 60 -8.85 -8.46 6.21
CA ARG A 60 -8.25 -7.11 6.21
C ARG A 60 -7.69 -6.71 7.56
N ARG A 61 -8.40 -7.01 8.65
CA ARG A 61 -7.97 -6.70 10.02
C ARG A 61 -6.62 -7.33 10.34
N TRP A 62 -6.39 -8.54 9.84
CA TRP A 62 -5.17 -9.31 10.06
C TRP A 62 -4.17 -9.22 8.90
N GLY A 63 -4.45 -8.39 7.87
CA GLY A 63 -3.61 -8.30 6.66
C GLY A 63 -3.50 -9.59 5.85
N LEU A 64 -4.34 -10.59 6.13
CA LEU A 64 -4.29 -11.91 5.50
C LEU A 64 -4.74 -11.86 4.04
N ASP A 65 -5.50 -10.83 3.66
CA ASP A 65 -5.95 -10.65 2.28
C ASP A 65 -4.80 -10.43 1.29
N GLU A 66 -3.63 -10.04 1.79
CA GLU A 66 -2.44 -9.78 1.02
C GLU A 66 -1.47 -10.98 0.94
N LEU A 67 -1.71 -12.06 1.70
CA LEU A 67 -0.86 -13.27 1.65
C LEU A 67 -0.67 -13.85 0.23
N PRO A 68 -1.69 -13.88 -0.66
CA PRO A 68 -1.49 -14.37 -2.03
C PRO A 68 -0.45 -13.58 -2.83
N GLN A 69 -0.07 -12.36 -2.41
CA GLN A 69 0.99 -11.58 -3.06
C GLN A 69 2.35 -12.25 -2.99
N LEU A 70 2.57 -13.22 -2.09
CA LEU A 70 3.78 -14.05 -2.08
C LEU A 70 3.98 -14.76 -3.44
N ILE A 71 2.90 -15.06 -4.16
CA ILE A 71 2.98 -15.58 -5.54
C ILE A 71 3.63 -14.54 -6.46
N ASN A 72 3.30 -13.25 -6.34
CA ASN A 72 3.94 -12.19 -7.12
C ASN A 72 5.43 -12.05 -6.77
N VAL A 73 5.82 -12.25 -5.51
CA VAL A 73 7.23 -12.25 -5.08
C VAL A 73 7.99 -13.41 -5.72
N LEU A 74 7.44 -14.62 -5.66
CA LEU A 74 8.03 -15.81 -6.30
C LEU A 74 8.15 -15.67 -7.82
N LYS A 75 7.19 -15.00 -8.47
CA LYS A 75 7.24 -14.66 -9.91
C LYS A 75 8.20 -13.51 -10.24
N GLY A 76 8.82 -12.89 -9.24
CA GLY A 76 9.74 -11.77 -9.41
C GLY A 76 9.06 -10.45 -9.79
N GLU A 77 7.73 -10.36 -9.70
CA GLU A 77 6.94 -9.14 -9.98
C GLU A 77 6.97 -8.16 -8.79
N MET A 78 7.12 -8.70 -7.57
CA MET A 78 7.18 -7.96 -6.30
C MET A 78 8.40 -8.38 -5.47
N SER A 79 8.65 -7.66 -4.39
CA SER A 79 9.55 -8.02 -3.29
C SER A 79 8.77 -8.13 -1.97
N ILE A 80 9.40 -8.66 -0.91
CA ILE A 80 8.79 -8.65 0.43
C ILE A 80 8.67 -7.21 0.93
N VAL A 81 9.77 -6.45 0.85
CA VAL A 81 9.85 -5.04 1.23
C VAL A 81 10.01 -4.18 -0.01
N GLY A 82 9.28 -3.08 -0.09
CA GLY A 82 9.33 -2.15 -1.21
C GLY A 82 8.23 -1.08 -1.17
N PRO A 83 8.26 -0.12 -2.11
CA PRO A 83 7.17 0.83 -2.28
C PRO A 83 5.82 0.16 -2.51
N ARG A 84 4.72 0.79 -2.09
CA ARG A 84 3.38 0.20 -2.29
C ARG A 84 3.08 0.02 -3.79
N PRO A 85 2.54 -1.13 -4.23
CA PRO A 85 2.16 -1.31 -5.63
C PRO A 85 1.03 -0.35 -6.04
N THR A 86 1.26 0.42 -7.10
CA THR A 86 0.40 1.54 -7.51
C THR A 86 -0.48 1.20 -8.70
N LEU A 87 -1.62 1.88 -8.77
CA LEU A 87 -2.55 1.77 -9.89
C LEU A 87 -2.02 2.53 -11.09
N LYS A 88 -2.31 2.04 -12.30
CA LYS A 88 -1.84 2.67 -13.54
C LYS A 88 -2.23 4.15 -13.63
N TYR A 89 -3.48 4.49 -13.33
CA TYR A 89 -3.97 5.87 -13.36
C TYR A 89 -3.26 6.82 -12.39
N GLN A 90 -2.64 6.27 -11.33
CA GLN A 90 -1.83 7.07 -10.40
C GLN A 90 -0.48 7.35 -11.03
N VAL A 91 0.17 6.32 -11.57
CA VAL A 91 1.49 6.43 -12.23
C VAL A 91 1.45 7.34 -13.45
N ASP A 92 0.37 7.28 -14.24
CA ASP A 92 0.19 8.14 -15.40
C ASP A 92 0.20 9.64 -15.01
N ARG A 93 -0.15 9.95 -13.76
CA ARG A 93 -0.18 11.30 -13.19
C ARG A 93 1.03 11.61 -12.31
N TYR A 94 2.06 10.75 -12.28
CA TYR A 94 3.27 11.00 -11.51
C TYR A 94 4.21 12.00 -12.17
N ASP A 95 4.70 12.92 -11.35
CA ASP A 95 5.88 13.73 -11.67
C ASP A 95 7.19 12.92 -11.55
N ALA A 96 8.32 13.57 -11.86
CA ALA A 96 9.64 12.94 -11.84
C ALA A 96 10.06 12.41 -10.46
N PHE A 97 9.68 13.08 -9.37
CA PHE A 97 9.99 12.66 -8.01
C PHE A 97 9.16 11.42 -7.64
N GLN A 98 7.85 11.49 -7.88
CA GLN A 98 6.93 10.37 -7.61
C GLN A 98 7.30 9.11 -8.40
N ARG A 99 7.85 9.27 -9.61
CA ARG A 99 8.33 8.17 -10.47
C ARG A 99 9.54 7.43 -9.90
N GLN A 100 10.31 8.01 -8.99
CA GLN A 100 11.45 7.32 -8.35
C GLN A 100 11.01 6.05 -7.60
N ARG A 101 9.76 5.99 -7.16
CA ARG A 101 9.15 4.79 -6.55
C ARG A 101 9.17 3.57 -7.48
N LEU A 102 9.23 3.79 -8.78
CA LEU A 102 9.27 2.72 -9.80
C LEU A 102 10.69 2.21 -10.07
N LEU A 103 11.72 2.75 -9.42
CA LEU A 103 13.10 2.27 -9.55
C LEU A 103 13.32 0.93 -8.81
N MET A 104 12.41 0.57 -7.90
CA MET A 104 12.43 -0.69 -7.16
C MET A 104 11.17 -1.53 -7.41
N LYS A 105 11.26 -2.83 -7.11
CA LYS A 105 10.08 -3.69 -7.11
C LYS A 105 9.14 -3.23 -5.98
N PRO A 106 7.82 -3.23 -6.22
CA PRO A 106 6.88 -2.93 -5.15
C PRO A 106 6.88 -4.05 -4.11
N GLY A 107 6.63 -3.66 -2.86
CA GLY A 107 6.66 -4.55 -1.69
C GLY A 107 5.28 -5.02 -1.24
N ILE A 108 5.25 -6.17 -0.56
CA ILE A 108 4.10 -6.55 0.28
C ILE A 108 4.02 -5.61 1.49
N THR A 109 5.17 -5.33 2.10
CA THR A 109 5.34 -4.30 3.13
C THR A 109 6.34 -3.23 2.67
N GLY A 110 6.46 -2.13 3.42
CA GLY A 110 7.35 -1.04 3.09
C GLY A 110 7.44 0.01 4.19
N TRP A 111 8.34 0.98 3.97
CA TRP A 111 8.63 2.04 4.92
C TRP A 111 7.40 2.90 5.26
N ALA A 112 6.62 3.29 4.25
CA ALA A 112 5.36 4.01 4.45
C ALA A 112 4.33 3.20 5.28
N LEU A 113 4.33 1.87 5.15
CA LEU A 113 3.41 1.01 5.89
C LEU A 113 3.72 1.05 7.39
N ILE A 114 4.99 0.93 7.77
CA ILE A 114 5.35 0.88 9.20
C ILE A 114 5.28 2.24 9.89
N HIS A 115 5.19 3.35 9.14
CA HIS A 115 5.11 4.71 9.67
C HIS A 115 3.70 5.32 9.69
N GLY A 116 2.67 4.57 9.31
CA GLY A 116 1.28 5.05 9.43
C GLY A 116 0.30 4.43 8.45
N ARG A 117 0.78 3.74 7.42
CA ARG A 117 -0.06 2.95 6.50
C ARG A 117 -1.16 3.81 5.87
N ASN A 118 -2.43 3.56 6.18
CA ASN A 118 -3.54 4.32 5.60
C ASN A 118 -3.78 5.68 6.30
N LEU A 119 -3.17 5.95 7.45
CA LEU A 119 -3.26 7.25 8.15
C LEU A 119 -2.46 8.36 7.46
N LEU A 120 -1.48 7.96 6.65
CA LEU A 120 -0.66 8.87 5.86
C LEU A 120 -1.44 9.31 4.62
N SER A 121 -1.33 10.59 4.27
CA SER A 121 -1.73 11.11 2.97
C SER A 121 -0.91 10.47 1.85
N TRP A 122 -1.41 10.55 0.61
CA TRP A 122 -0.66 10.06 -0.55
C TRP A 122 0.71 10.73 -0.71
N GLU A 123 0.80 12.02 -0.37
CA GLU A 123 2.05 12.76 -0.41
C GLU A 123 3.07 12.18 0.58
N GLU A 124 2.69 12.01 1.84
CA GLU A 124 3.56 11.43 2.87
C GLU A 124 4.00 10.01 2.49
N ARG A 125 3.07 9.18 2.00
CA ARG A 125 3.40 7.81 1.53
C ARG A 125 4.44 7.83 0.43
N ILE A 126 4.32 8.75 -0.53
CA ILE A 126 5.28 8.87 -1.63
C ILE A 126 6.64 9.29 -1.10
N LYS A 127 6.70 10.27 -0.20
CA LYS A 127 7.96 10.73 0.42
C LYS A 127 8.67 9.57 1.13
N TYR A 128 7.93 8.80 1.93
CA TYR A 128 8.47 7.59 2.58
C TYR A 128 8.95 6.53 1.58
N ASP A 129 8.16 6.27 0.53
CA ASP A 129 8.52 5.29 -0.49
C ASP A 129 9.79 5.71 -1.26
N VAL A 130 9.92 6.99 -1.61
CA VAL A 130 11.12 7.53 -2.28
C VAL A 130 12.32 7.49 -1.35
N TRP A 131 12.17 7.90 -0.10
CA TRP A 131 13.24 7.81 0.89
C TRP A 131 13.78 6.39 1.03
N TYR A 132 12.87 5.41 1.09
CA TYR A 132 13.25 4.00 1.16
C TYR A 132 14.03 3.53 -0.08
N VAL A 133 13.63 3.97 -1.28
CA VAL A 133 14.38 3.66 -2.51
C VAL A 133 15.80 4.23 -2.46
N GLU A 134 15.98 5.43 -1.91
CA GLU A 134 17.29 6.09 -1.80
C GLU A 134 18.19 5.50 -0.69
N HIS A 135 17.60 4.97 0.38
CA HIS A 135 18.31 4.52 1.58
C HIS A 135 18.25 2.99 1.78
N TRP A 136 17.91 2.25 0.72
CA TRP A 136 17.73 0.81 0.79
C TRP A 136 18.97 0.10 1.32
N SER A 137 18.74 -0.81 2.28
CA SER A 137 19.76 -1.74 2.78
C SER A 137 19.08 -3.00 3.31
N LEU A 138 19.84 -4.10 3.39
CA LEU A 138 19.33 -5.36 3.94
C LEU A 138 18.92 -5.23 5.42
N GLY A 139 19.65 -4.42 6.20
CA GLY A 139 19.30 -4.13 7.59
C GLY A 139 17.97 -3.39 7.71
N LEU A 140 17.73 -2.43 6.83
CA LEU A 140 16.47 -1.70 6.76
C LEU A 140 15.30 -2.62 6.38
N ASP A 141 15.50 -3.54 5.43
CA ASP A 141 14.48 -4.52 5.06
C ASP A 141 14.11 -5.45 6.22
N LEU A 142 15.10 -5.96 6.95
CA LEU A 142 14.88 -6.80 8.13
C LEU A 142 14.09 -6.04 9.20
N TRP A 143 14.47 -4.79 9.48
CA TRP A 143 13.76 -3.93 10.41
C TRP A 143 12.30 -3.71 10.01
N ILE A 144 12.04 -3.40 8.73
CA ILE A 144 10.69 -3.21 8.22
C ILE A 144 9.86 -4.48 8.38
N ILE A 145 10.41 -5.66 8.08
CA ILE A 145 9.71 -6.94 8.26
C ILE A 145 9.30 -7.13 9.73
N LEU A 146 10.23 -6.97 10.67
CA LEU A 146 9.96 -7.14 12.10
C LEU A 146 8.90 -6.15 12.60
N LYS A 147 9.02 -4.87 12.21
CA LYS A 147 8.05 -3.85 12.60
C LYS A 147 6.67 -4.09 11.98
N THR A 148 6.62 -4.62 10.75
CA THR A 148 5.37 -5.01 10.10
C THR A 148 4.66 -6.12 10.88
N LEU A 149 5.38 -7.16 11.31
CA LEU A 149 4.81 -8.24 12.12
C LEU A 149 4.23 -7.69 13.43
N TRP A 150 4.95 -6.79 14.09
CA TRP A 150 4.45 -6.11 15.30
C TRP A 150 3.15 -5.35 15.03
N ILE A 151 3.10 -4.53 13.98
CA ILE A 151 1.91 -3.73 13.64
C ILE A 151 0.72 -4.65 13.30
N VAL A 152 0.92 -5.70 12.52
CA VAL A 152 -0.17 -6.59 12.09
C VAL A 152 -0.70 -7.45 13.22
N LEU A 153 0.18 -7.94 14.11
CA LEU A 153 -0.20 -8.86 15.18
C LEU A 153 -0.68 -8.14 16.44
N VAL A 154 -0.06 -7.02 16.78
CA VAL A 154 -0.27 -6.31 18.06
C VAL A 154 -1.19 -5.11 17.89
N THR A 155 -0.75 -4.06 17.19
CA THR A 155 -1.46 -2.76 17.23
C THR A 155 -2.65 -2.70 16.27
N LYS A 156 -2.52 -3.28 15.08
CA LYS A 156 -3.50 -3.25 13.98
C LYS A 156 -3.90 -1.82 13.59
N GLU A 157 -3.02 -0.87 13.83
CA GLU A 157 -3.21 0.54 13.51
C GLU A 157 -3.15 0.81 12.00
N GLY A 158 -3.81 1.89 11.57
CA GLY A 158 -3.77 2.35 10.18
C GLY A 158 -4.36 1.40 9.14
N VAL A 159 -5.29 0.51 9.54
CA VAL A 159 -6.09 -0.31 8.60
C VAL A 159 -7.00 0.57 7.73
N TYR A 160 -7.47 1.70 8.27
CA TYR A 160 -8.26 2.73 7.58
C TYR A 160 -7.62 4.10 7.78
N GLY A 161 -7.95 5.07 6.92
CA GLY A 161 -7.49 6.46 7.05
C GLY A 161 -8.07 7.20 8.25
N LYS A 162 -7.60 8.44 8.48
CA LYS A 162 -7.92 9.25 9.67
C LYS A 162 -9.42 9.43 9.88
N ASP A 163 -10.16 9.68 8.81
CA ASP A 163 -11.63 9.85 8.84
C ASP A 163 -12.39 8.52 8.63
N GLY A 164 -11.69 7.39 8.77
CA GLY A 164 -12.25 6.07 8.48
C GLY A 164 -12.38 5.75 6.99
N ILE A 165 -11.97 6.67 6.11
CA ILE A 165 -11.92 6.49 4.65
C ILE A 165 -10.45 6.55 4.20
N ASN A 166 -10.07 5.70 3.26
CA ASN A 166 -8.75 5.78 2.65
C ASN A 166 -8.70 6.91 1.62
N ASP A 167 -7.71 7.81 1.76
CA ASP A 167 -7.46 8.89 0.81
C ASP A 167 -7.26 8.39 -0.62
N ASP A 168 -7.84 9.10 -1.59
CA ASP A 168 -7.57 8.90 -3.01
C ASP A 168 -6.35 9.73 -3.46
N PHE A 169 -5.74 9.29 -4.54
CA PHE A 169 -4.63 9.98 -5.18
C PHE A 169 -5.16 11.14 -6.04
N THR A 170 -4.94 12.36 -5.57
CA THR A 170 -5.45 13.60 -6.18
C THR A 170 -4.58 14.15 -7.31
N GLY A 171 -3.33 13.67 -7.48
CA GLY A 171 -2.47 14.09 -8.59
C GLY A 171 -1.02 14.37 -8.18
N PRO A 172 -0.28 15.15 -9.00
CA PRO A 172 1.10 15.55 -8.70
C PRO A 172 1.18 16.34 -7.39
N ILE A 173 2.26 16.16 -6.65
CA ILE A 173 2.50 16.92 -5.40
C ILE A 173 3.01 18.32 -5.78
N PRO A 174 2.35 19.42 -5.35
CA PRO A 174 2.85 20.78 -5.56
C PRO A 174 4.31 20.93 -5.11
N LYS A 175 5.16 21.58 -5.92
CA LYS A 175 6.60 21.73 -5.62
C LYS A 175 6.85 22.38 -4.26
N GLN A 176 5.99 23.32 -3.81
CA GLN A 176 6.14 24.02 -2.54
C GLN A 176 6.04 23.11 -1.31
N LEU A 177 5.35 21.97 -1.42
CA LEU A 177 5.17 21.03 -0.31
C LEU A 177 6.33 20.02 -0.19
N ARG A 178 7.28 20.01 -1.13
CA ARG A 178 8.43 19.08 -1.15
C ARG A 178 9.64 19.53 -0.31
N GLU A 179 9.61 20.77 0.19
CA GLU A 179 10.77 21.39 0.85
C GLU A 179 10.36 22.18 2.10
N THR A 180 9.35 21.74 2.86
CA THR A 180 9.06 22.41 4.13
C THR A 180 10.20 22.18 5.13
N LYS A 181 10.48 23.16 5.99
CA LYS A 181 11.45 23.01 7.10
C LYS A 181 11.10 21.81 7.99
N GLU A 182 9.81 21.50 8.12
CA GLU A 182 9.30 20.30 8.79
C GLU A 182 9.77 19.02 8.09
N GLU A 183 9.79 18.95 6.76
CA GLU A 183 10.27 17.80 6.00
C GLU A 183 11.77 17.54 6.21
N LYS A 184 12.59 18.60 6.27
CA LYS A 184 14.02 18.46 6.63
C LYS A 184 14.19 17.96 8.06
N GLN A 185 13.37 18.41 9.00
CA GLN A 185 13.43 18.01 10.40
C GLN A 185 12.93 16.58 10.62
N TRP A 186 11.92 16.17 9.83
CA TRP A 186 11.34 14.84 9.79
C TRP A 186 12.26 13.81 9.14
N LEU A 187 12.92 14.15 8.03
CA LEU A 187 14.00 13.34 7.45
C LEU A 187 15.20 13.20 8.40
N LYS A 188 15.49 14.25 9.20
CA LYS A 188 16.52 14.22 10.26
C LYS A 188 16.14 13.32 11.44
N TRP A 189 14.85 13.24 11.77
CA TRP A 189 14.30 12.32 12.77
C TRP A 189 14.33 10.86 12.27
N LEU A 190 13.97 10.60 11.02
CA LEU A 190 14.05 9.27 10.39
C LEU A 190 15.48 8.71 10.33
N ARG A 191 16.50 9.58 10.20
CA ARG A 191 17.91 9.18 10.24
C ARG A 191 18.44 8.87 11.65
N ARG A 192 17.69 9.22 12.70
CA ARG A 192 18.07 9.05 14.12
C ARG A 192 17.31 7.91 14.82
N SER A 193 16.35 7.29 14.14
CA SER A 193 15.45 6.25 14.65
C SER A 193 15.75 4.92 13.96
#